data_AF-A0A937EZI9-F1
#
_entry.id   AF-A0A937EZI9-F1
#
_cell.length_a   1.000
_cell.length_b   1.000
_cell.length_c   1.000
_cell.angle_alpha   90.00
_cell.angle_beta   90.00
_cell.angle_gamma   90.00
#
_symmetry.space_group_name_H-M   'P 1'
#
loop_
_entity.id
_entity.type
_entity.pdbx_description
1 polymer ?
#
loop_
_entity_poly.entity_id
_entity_poly.type
_entity_poly.pdbx_seq_one_letter_code
_entity_poly.pdbx_strand_id
1 'polypeptide(L)'
;MLIPFLSKPEKVVPLPLDQPKHLNPNRIRDHLANERTYLSWMRSGIALMGFGVLIVRMRILHPPMAPQSPGNGWKLGLAFSIVGLLAVLLSTQHYFTVRDDIEEDTYEPPDRWVIISSLAVLLLGMGVVYYIFSFPTEVAGAAILE
;
A
#
# COMPACT_ATOMS: atom_id res chain seq x y z
N MET A 1 48.03 -8.33 -71.29
CA MET A 1 47.83 -9.42 -70.32
C MET A 1 47.28 -8.78 -69.04
N LEU A 2 45.96 -8.73 -68.92
CA LEU A 2 45.24 -8.10 -67.78
C LEU A 2 44.46 -9.20 -67.08
N ILE A 3 44.73 -9.43 -65.79
CA ILE A 3 43.82 -10.21 -64.93
C ILE A 3 43.10 -9.20 -64.04
N PRO A 4 41.77 -9.05 -64.13
CA PRO A 4 41.02 -8.20 -63.22
C PRO A 4 40.77 -8.99 -61.93
N PHE A 5 41.38 -8.54 -60.84
CA PHE A 5 41.00 -8.93 -59.49
C PHE A 5 39.64 -8.28 -59.17
N LEU A 6 38.55 -8.90 -59.60
CA LEU A 6 37.21 -8.57 -59.13
C LEU A 6 37.06 -9.15 -57.73
N SER A 7 37.48 -8.38 -56.71
CA SER A 7 37.05 -8.61 -55.34
C SER A 7 35.53 -8.45 -55.30
N LYS A 8 34.86 -9.59 -55.14
CA LYS A 8 33.42 -9.67 -54.92
C LYS A 8 33.09 -8.71 -53.76
N PRO A 9 32.13 -7.78 -53.90
CA PRO A 9 31.77 -6.90 -52.80
C PRO A 9 31.29 -7.77 -51.65
N GLU A 10 32.07 -7.82 -50.58
CA GLU A 10 31.66 -8.45 -49.34
C GLU A 10 30.40 -7.71 -48.90
N LYS A 11 29.27 -8.42 -48.87
CA LYS A 11 28.03 -7.86 -48.37
C LYS A 11 28.28 -7.55 -46.90
N VAL A 12 28.48 -6.28 -46.59
CA VAL A 12 28.47 -5.77 -45.23
C VAL A 12 27.07 -6.04 -44.70
N VAL A 13 26.89 -7.20 -44.04
CA VAL A 13 25.69 -7.48 -43.27
C VAL A 13 25.66 -6.37 -42.23
N PRO A 14 24.64 -5.49 -42.22
CA PRO A 14 24.52 -4.52 -41.15
C PRO A 14 24.49 -5.34 -39.87
N LEU A 15 25.42 -5.09 -38.95
CA LEU A 15 25.27 -5.53 -37.57
C LEU A 15 23.83 -5.18 -37.17
N PRO A 16 23.05 -6.12 -36.61
CA PRO A 16 21.77 -5.76 -36.03
C PRO A 16 22.04 -4.57 -35.12
N LEU A 17 21.64 -3.38 -35.57
CA LEU A 17 21.62 -2.23 -34.70
C LEU A 17 20.59 -2.66 -33.68
N ASP A 18 21.08 -2.95 -32.47
CA ASP A 18 20.26 -3.19 -31.30
C ASP A 18 19.27 -2.04 -31.28
N GLN A 19 18.06 -2.29 -31.80
CA GLN A 19 17.11 -1.22 -32.05
C GLN A 19 16.87 -0.65 -30.66
N PRO A 20 17.11 0.64 -30.43
CA PRO A 20 16.91 1.20 -29.10
C PRO A 20 15.47 0.86 -28.75
N LYS A 21 15.30 -0.06 -27.77
CA LYS A 21 14.00 -0.53 -27.30
C LYS A 21 13.19 0.73 -27.13
N HIS A 22 12.14 0.92 -27.94
CA HIS A 22 11.40 2.19 -27.98
C HIS A 22 10.80 2.38 -26.58
N LEU A 23 11.54 3.09 -25.72
CA LEU A 23 11.16 3.33 -24.35
C LEU A 23 10.02 4.32 -24.43
N ASN A 24 8.81 3.86 -24.12
CA ASN A 24 7.66 4.73 -23.98
C ASN A 24 8.08 5.91 -23.09
N PRO A 25 8.09 7.16 -23.58
CA PRO A 25 8.67 8.29 -22.85
C PRO A 25 7.96 8.55 -21.50
N ASN A 26 6.76 8.00 -21.34
CA ASN A 26 6.00 8.07 -20.09
C ASN A 26 6.38 6.99 -19.06
N ARG A 27 7.11 5.93 -19.43
CA ARG A 27 7.43 4.79 -18.55
C ARG A 27 8.09 5.22 -17.24
N ILE A 28 9.09 6.10 -17.31
CA ILE A 28 9.78 6.62 -16.11
C ILE A 28 8.79 7.38 -15.22
N ARG A 29 7.94 8.23 -15.82
CA ARG A 29 6.93 8.99 -15.10
C ARG A 29 5.92 8.07 -14.41
N ASP A 30 5.52 6.99 -15.06
CA ASP A 30 4.50 6.06 -14.56
C ASP A 30 5.06 5.20 -13.41
N HIS A 31 6.33 4.77 -13.49
CA HIS A 31 7.04 4.16 -12.35
C HIS A 31 7.15 5.12 -11.16
N LEU A 32 7.57 6.38 -11.39
CA LEU A 32 7.66 7.39 -10.33
C LEU A 32 6.28 7.70 -9.72
N ALA A 33 5.20 7.64 -10.49
CA ALA A 33 3.85 7.78 -9.99
C ALA A 33 3.45 6.60 -9.08
N ASN A 34 3.73 5.37 -9.50
CA ASN A 34 3.48 4.17 -8.70
C ASN A 34 4.28 4.19 -7.38
N GLU A 35 5.57 4.54 -7.42
CA GLU A 35 6.41 4.70 -6.22
C GLU A 35 5.82 5.71 -5.24
N ARG A 36 5.34 6.87 -5.72
CA ARG A 36 4.71 7.89 -4.86
C ARG A 36 3.44 7.37 -4.19
N THR A 37 2.59 6.67 -4.93
CA THR A 37 1.38 6.06 -4.40
C THR A 37 1.72 5.01 -3.34
N TYR A 38 2.65 4.11 -3.65
CA TYR A 38 3.15 3.09 -2.73
C TYR A 38 3.67 3.69 -1.41
N LEU A 39 4.54 4.71 -1.49
CA LEU A 39 5.10 5.38 -0.32
C LEU A 39 4.03 6.12 0.50
N SER A 40 3.01 6.67 -0.15
CA SER A 40 1.87 7.28 0.53
C SER A 40 1.07 6.27 1.34
N TRP A 41 0.77 5.11 0.75
CA TRP A 41 0.08 4.01 1.44
C TRP A 41 0.91 3.43 2.59
N MET A 42 2.22 3.27 2.39
CA MET A 42 3.16 2.83 3.43
C MET A 42 3.13 3.78 4.63
N ARG A 43 3.14 5.09 4.38
CA ARG A 43 3.03 6.11 5.43
C ARG A 43 1.74 5.96 6.23
N SER A 44 0.59 5.83 5.57
CA SER A 44 -0.69 5.65 6.27
C SER A 44 -0.75 4.34 7.04
N GLY A 45 -0.20 3.24 6.50
CA GLY A 45 -0.18 1.95 7.16
C GLY A 45 0.66 1.97 8.44
N ILE A 46 1.86 2.55 8.39
CA ILE A 46 2.73 2.72 9.57
C ILE A 46 2.06 3.63 10.62
N ALA A 47 1.43 4.73 10.19
CA ALA A 47 0.72 5.62 11.09
C ALA A 47 -0.42 4.90 11.82
N LEU A 48 -1.20 4.06 11.12
CA LEU A 48 -2.25 3.24 11.71
C LEU A 48 -1.71 2.21 12.72
N MET A 49 -0.58 1.56 12.41
CA MET A 49 0.08 0.66 13.37
C MET A 49 0.54 1.39 14.63
N GLY A 50 1.20 2.55 14.47
CA GLY A 50 1.65 3.37 15.58
C GLY A 50 0.48 3.83 16.45
N PHE A 51 -0.63 4.22 15.83
CA PHE A 51 -1.86 4.58 16.52
C PHE A 51 -2.47 3.39 17.28
N GLY A 52 -2.48 2.19 16.68
CA GLY A 52 -2.91 0.97 17.35
C GLY A 52 -2.09 0.67 18.61
N VAL A 53 -0.76 0.76 18.51
CA VAL A 53 0.15 0.61 19.66
C VAL A 53 -0.12 1.68 20.72
N LEU A 54 -0.33 2.93 20.32
CA LEU A 54 -0.66 4.03 21.24
C LEU A 54 -1.94 3.72 22.03
N ILE A 55 -3.01 3.25 21.37
CA ILE A 55 -4.25 2.85 22.04
C ILE A 55 -4.01 1.75 23.07
N VAL A 56 -3.24 0.70 22.73
CA VAL A 56 -2.91 -0.38 23.69
C VAL A 56 -2.17 0.18 24.91
N ARG A 57 -1.26 1.13 24.68
CA ARG A 57 -0.41 1.72 25.73
C ARG A 57 -1.09 2.80 26.56
N MET A 58 -2.24 3.34 26.14
CA MET A 58 -2.93 4.41 26.87
C MET A 58 -3.23 4.06 28.33
N ARG A 59 -3.56 2.81 28.67
CA ARG A 59 -3.79 2.40 30.07
C ARG A 59 -2.54 2.47 30.95
N ILE A 60 -1.36 2.32 30.34
CA ILE A 60 -0.07 2.43 31.04
C ILE A 60 0.29 3.91 31.21
N LEU A 61 0.00 4.73 30.19
CA LEU A 61 0.24 6.17 30.22
C LEU A 61 -0.72 6.93 31.16
N HIS A 62 -1.95 6.44 31.30
CA HIS A 62 -2.97 6.94 32.23
C HIS A 62 -3.53 5.78 33.06
N PRO A 63 -2.86 5.41 34.16
CA PRO A 63 -3.35 4.38 35.07
C PRO A 63 -4.67 4.82 35.71
N PRO A 64 -5.69 3.95 35.77
CA PRO A 64 -6.93 4.27 36.49
C PRO A 64 -6.65 4.41 37.98
N MET A 65 -7.27 5.40 38.63
CA MET A 65 -7.13 5.68 40.06
C MET A 65 -7.68 4.55 40.96
N ALA A 66 -8.56 3.70 40.42
CA ALA A 66 -9.13 2.54 41.11
C ALA A 66 -8.89 1.23 40.31
N PRO A 67 -8.87 0.06 40.97
CA PRO A 67 -8.74 -1.23 40.29
C PRO A 67 -9.94 -1.50 39.38
N GLN A 68 -9.83 -1.12 38.12
CA GLN A 68 -10.83 -1.41 37.10
C GLN A 68 -10.43 -2.63 36.28
N SER A 69 -11.44 -3.42 35.90
CA SER A 69 -11.31 -4.54 34.97
C SER A 69 -10.50 -4.12 33.73
N PRO A 70 -9.67 -5.01 33.15
CA PRO A 70 -8.91 -4.71 31.94
C PRO A 70 -9.82 -4.12 30.84
N GLY A 71 -9.64 -2.84 30.54
CA GLY A 71 -10.43 -2.17 29.51
C GLY A 71 -10.22 -2.83 28.14
N ASN A 72 -11.27 -2.88 27.31
CA ASN A 72 -11.22 -3.53 26.00
C ASN A 72 -10.37 -2.76 24.95
N GLY A 73 -9.74 -1.64 25.31
CA GLY A 73 -8.95 -0.81 24.40
C GLY A 73 -7.80 -1.55 23.73
N TRP A 74 -7.25 -2.60 24.36
CA TRP A 74 -6.23 -3.43 23.73
C TRP A 74 -6.73 -4.16 22.47
N LYS A 75 -8.01 -4.55 22.42
CA LYS A 75 -8.64 -5.17 21.25
C LYS A 75 -8.72 -4.18 20.09
N LEU A 76 -9.10 -2.93 20.40
CA LEU A 76 -9.17 -1.85 19.42
C LEU A 76 -7.78 -1.52 18.88
N GLY A 77 -6.81 -1.34 19.77
CA GLY A 77 -5.42 -1.07 19.36
C GLY A 77 -4.82 -2.20 18.51
N LEU A 78 -5.10 -3.45 18.86
CA LEU A 78 -4.71 -4.61 18.04
C LEU A 78 -5.38 -4.58 16.66
N ALA A 79 -6.67 -4.27 16.58
CA ALA A 79 -7.40 -4.18 15.31
C ALA A 79 -6.80 -3.10 14.39
N PHE A 80 -6.51 -1.91 14.93
CA PHE A 80 -5.83 -0.85 14.18
C PHE A 80 -4.46 -1.28 13.66
N SER A 81 -3.67 -1.99 14.47
CA SER A 81 -2.36 -2.51 14.06
C SER A 81 -2.46 -3.55 12.95
N ILE A 82 -3.41 -4.49 13.05
CA ILE A 82 -3.65 -5.50 12.01
C ILE A 82 -4.06 -4.83 10.70
N VAL A 83 -4.92 -3.83 10.76
CA VAL A 83 -5.39 -3.15 9.54
C VAL A 83 -4.28 -2.32 8.92
N GLY A 84 -3.45 -1.64 9.72
CA GLY A 84 -2.23 -1.01 9.22
C GLY A 84 -1.31 -2.00 8.52
N LEU A 85 -1.16 -3.22 9.06
CA LEU A 85 -0.38 -4.31 8.43
C LEU A 85 -0.97 -4.77 7.10
N LEU A 86 -2.28 -4.98 7.05
CA LEU A 86 -2.97 -5.35 5.81
C LEU A 86 -2.85 -4.24 4.75
N ALA A 87 -2.95 -2.97 5.14
CA ALA A 87 -2.77 -1.84 4.22
C ALA A 87 -1.37 -1.81 3.60
N VAL A 88 -0.32 -2.10 4.39
CA VAL A 88 1.04 -2.23 3.87
C VAL A 88 1.15 -3.41 2.90
N LEU A 89 0.63 -4.58 3.25
CA LEU A 89 0.69 -5.77 2.39
C LEU A 89 -0.03 -5.55 1.05
N LEU A 90 -1.24 -4.98 1.09
CA LEU A 90 -2.02 -4.67 -0.11
C LEU A 90 -1.30 -3.63 -0.98
N SER A 91 -0.69 -2.60 -0.37
CA SER A 91 0.11 -1.61 -1.09
C SER A 91 1.30 -2.25 -1.81
N THR A 92 2.03 -3.13 -1.13
CA THR A 92 3.16 -3.86 -1.73
C THR A 92 2.73 -4.75 -2.89
N GLN A 93 1.64 -5.50 -2.73
CA GLN A 93 1.11 -6.34 -3.81
C GLN A 93 0.68 -5.51 -5.02
N HIS A 94 -0.06 -4.43 -4.79
CA HIS A 94 -0.48 -3.50 -5.84
C HIS A 94 0.72 -2.90 -6.58
N TYR A 95 1.77 -2.51 -5.85
CA TYR A 95 3.00 -1.97 -6.43
C TYR A 95 3.64 -2.96 -7.42
N PHE A 96 3.76 -4.24 -7.05
CA PHE A 96 4.34 -5.26 -7.93
C PHE A 96 3.47 -5.53 -9.15
N THR A 97 2.15 -5.65 -8.99
CA THR A 97 1.24 -5.82 -10.14
C THR A 97 1.38 -4.67 -11.14
N VAL A 98 1.30 -3.42 -10.68
CA VAL A 98 1.41 -2.25 -11.55
C VAL A 98 2.80 -2.15 -12.20
N ARG A 99 3.86 -2.55 -11.48
CA ARG A 99 5.23 -2.54 -12.03
C ARG A 99 5.36 -3.53 -13.19
N ASP A 100 4.81 -4.73 -13.03
CA ASP A 100 4.88 -5.78 -14.04
C ASP A 100 3.99 -5.41 -15.25
N ASP A 101 2.80 -4.82 -15.03
CA ASP A 101 1.91 -4.30 -16.10
C ASP A 101 2.58 -3.20 -16.96
N ILE A 102 3.37 -2.32 -16.35
CA ILE A 102 4.15 -1.27 -17.05
C ILE A 102 5.29 -1.89 -17.90
N GLU A 103 5.84 -3.03 -17.46
CA GLU A 103 6.94 -3.69 -18.16
C GLU A 103 6.48 -4.50 -19.38
N GLU A 104 5.22 -4.98 -19.36
CA GLU A 104 4.57 -5.70 -20.46
C GLU A 104 3.81 -4.79 -21.45
N ASP A 105 3.83 -3.46 -21.28
CA ASP A 105 3.13 -2.44 -22.11
C ASP A 105 1.61 -2.75 -22.29
N THR A 106 1.05 -3.56 -21.38
CA THR A 106 -0.34 -4.08 -21.40
C THR A 106 -1.11 -3.47 -20.23
N TYR A 107 -1.00 -2.16 -20.05
CA TYR A 107 -1.68 -1.45 -18.96
C TYR A 107 -3.19 -1.38 -19.23
N GLU A 108 -3.94 -2.39 -18.78
CA GLU A 108 -5.38 -2.29 -18.56
C GLU A 108 -5.65 -1.81 -17.13
N PRO A 109 -6.53 -0.82 -16.90
CA PRO A 109 -6.78 -0.29 -15.56
C PRO A 109 -7.23 -1.42 -14.61
N PRO A 110 -6.45 -1.78 -13.56
CA PRO A 110 -6.82 -2.87 -12.70
C PRO A 110 -7.83 -2.38 -11.64
N ASP A 111 -9.10 -2.28 -12.03
CA ASP A 111 -10.22 -1.87 -11.14
C ASP A 111 -10.29 -2.69 -9.84
N ARG A 112 -9.81 -3.94 -9.87
CA ARG A 112 -9.90 -4.88 -8.75
C ARG A 112 -9.15 -4.40 -7.50
N TRP A 113 -7.98 -3.79 -7.63
CA TRP A 113 -7.17 -3.35 -6.48
C TRP A 113 -7.74 -2.10 -5.81
N VAL A 114 -8.32 -1.19 -6.61
CA VAL A 114 -9.02 0.00 -6.10
C VAL A 114 -10.26 -0.42 -5.31
N ILE A 115 -11.02 -1.41 -5.82
CA ILE A 115 -12.21 -1.93 -5.13
C ILE A 115 -11.82 -2.63 -3.82
N ILE A 116 -10.80 -3.51 -3.83
CA ILE A 116 -10.34 -4.23 -2.63
C ILE A 116 -9.86 -3.25 -1.55
N SER A 117 -9.03 -2.26 -1.92
CA SER A 117 -8.53 -1.26 -0.96
C SER A 117 -9.65 -0.38 -0.40
N SER A 118 -10.59 0.05 -1.24
CA SER A 118 -11.77 0.81 -0.82
C SER A 118 -12.65 0.02 0.15
N LEU A 119 -12.89 -1.26 -0.15
CA LEU A 119 -13.67 -2.15 0.70
C LEU A 119 -12.96 -2.39 2.05
N ALA A 120 -11.64 -2.58 2.05
CA ALA A 120 -10.87 -2.75 3.28
C ALA A 120 -10.99 -1.51 4.20
N VAL A 121 -10.88 -0.30 3.64
CA VAL A 121 -11.04 0.96 4.38
C VAL A 121 -12.47 1.12 4.90
N LEU A 122 -13.48 0.75 4.09
CA LEU A 122 -14.88 0.82 4.49
C LEU A 122 -15.17 -0.12 5.67
N LEU A 123 -14.72 -1.38 5.59
CA LEU A 123 -14.90 -2.36 6.66
C LEU A 123 -14.17 -1.95 7.94
N LEU A 124 -12.97 -1.37 7.82
CA LEU A 124 -12.26 -0.77 8.94
C LEU A 124 -13.11 0.30 9.62
N GLY A 125 -13.59 1.28 8.85
CA GLY A 125 -14.41 2.38 9.38
C GLY A 125 -15.67 1.88 10.06
N MET A 126 -16.37 0.92 9.44
CA MET A 126 -17.55 0.29 10.00
C MET A 126 -17.24 -0.45 11.32
N GLY A 127 -16.12 -1.17 11.39
CA GLY A 127 -15.67 -1.86 12.60
C GLY A 127 -15.36 -0.89 13.76
N VAL A 128 -14.73 0.25 13.47
CA VAL A 128 -14.46 1.30 14.47
C VAL A 128 -15.76 1.91 14.99
N VAL A 129 -16.67 2.28 14.09
CA VAL A 129 -17.99 2.84 14.46
C VAL A 129 -18.76 1.83 15.30
N TYR A 130 -18.88 0.59 14.83
CA TYR A 130 -19.55 -0.48 15.56
C TYR A 130 -18.95 -0.66 16.96
N TYR A 131 -17.62 -0.72 17.08
CA TYR A 131 -16.95 -0.82 18.38
C TYR A 131 -17.37 0.32 19.31
N ILE A 132 -17.28 1.57 18.87
CA ILE A 132 -17.62 2.75 19.69
C ILE A 132 -19.08 2.70 20.19
N PHE A 133 -20.04 2.32 19.34
CA PHE A 133 -21.46 2.26 19.72
C PHE A 133 -21.83 0.99 20.51
N SER A 134 -21.12 -0.13 20.30
CA SER A 134 -21.39 -1.40 20.99
C SER A 134 -20.91 -1.43 22.43
N PHE A 135 -20.02 -0.51 22.83
CA PHE A 135 -19.64 -0.29 24.22
C PHE A 135 -20.39 0.94 24.72
N PRO A 136 -21.54 0.76 25.41
CA PRO A 136 -22.30 1.89 25.91
C PRO A 136 -21.39 2.69 26.82
N THR A 137 -21.37 4.01 26.62
CA THR A 137 -20.73 4.99 27.49
C THR A 137 -21.49 5.07 28.82
N GLU A 138 -21.67 3.96 29.54
CA GLU A 138 -22.31 3.97 30.87
C GLU A 138 -21.48 4.74 31.91
N VAL A 139 -20.21 5.03 31.58
CA VAL A 139 -19.29 5.77 32.44
C VAL A 139 -19.59 7.28 32.50
N ALA A 140 -20.40 7.83 31.58
CA ALA A 140 -20.75 9.26 31.60
C ALA A 140 -21.99 9.58 32.47
N GLY A 141 -22.88 8.60 32.70
CA GLY A 141 -24.10 8.81 33.49
C GLY A 141 -23.90 8.64 35.00
N ALA A 142 -22.98 7.76 35.42
CA ALA A 142 -22.77 7.47 36.84
C ALA A 142 -21.95 8.54 37.58
N ALA A 143 -21.12 9.32 36.87
CA ALA A 143 -20.28 10.37 37.48
C ALA A 143 -20.98 11.72 37.68
N ILE A 144 -22.23 11.87 37.18
CA ILE A 144 -23.01 13.11 37.32
C ILE A 144 -24.06 13.00 38.45
N LEU A 145 -24.23 11.81 39.05
CA LEU A 145 -25.26 11.54 40.07
C LEU A 145 -24.72 11.15 41.47
N GLU A 146 -23.41 11.24 41.72
CA GLU A 146 -22.83 11.25 43.09
C GLU A 146 -22.05 12.54 43.34
#